data_AF-A0A317YMS3-F1
#
_entry.id   AF-A0A317YMS3-F1
#
_cell.length_a   1.000
_cell.length_b   1.000
_cell.length_c   1.000
_cell.angle_alpha   90.00
_cell.angle_beta   90.00
_cell.angle_gamma   90.00
#
_symmetry.space_group_name_H-M   'P 1'
#
loop_
_entity.id
_entity.type
_entity.pdbx_description
1 polymer ?
#
loop_
_entity_poly.entity_id
_entity_poly.type
_entity_poly.pdbx_seq_one_letter_code
_entity_poly.pdbx_strand_id
1 'polypeptide(L)'
;VPYITKFSMKWFLAMPRAKAWMINTRTPDWLYKSPRTTYLQTWHGTPLKKIGLDISNVKMLGTNTQNYQDGFKKESQRWDYLVSPNPYSTSIFQHAFHVSRDKILETGYPRNDKLSHKRNDTEYIKGIKTRLN
;
A
#
# COMPACT_ATOMS: atom_id res chain seq x y z
N VAL A 1 -4.19 -20.37 6.40
CA VAL A 1 -4.53 -19.10 7.10
C VAL A 1 -6.02 -18.87 6.90
N PRO A 2 -6.79 -18.56 7.95
CA PRO A 2 -8.21 -18.19 7.81
C PRO A 2 -8.36 -17.04 6.81
N TYR A 3 -9.34 -17.12 5.91
CA TYR A 3 -9.61 -16.05 4.93
C TYR A 3 -11.10 -15.70 4.92
N ILE A 4 -11.39 -14.47 4.50
CA ILE A 4 -12.76 -13.98 4.31
C ILE A 4 -12.88 -13.51 2.86
N THR A 5 -13.89 -14.02 2.14
CA THR A 5 -14.17 -13.59 0.77
C THR A 5 -14.55 -12.12 0.73
N LYS A 6 -13.86 -11.35 -0.11
CA LYS A 6 -14.15 -9.91 -0.33
C LYS A 6 -15.62 -9.71 -0.71
N PHE A 7 -16.26 -8.68 -0.17
CA PHE A 7 -17.69 -8.37 -0.36
C PHE A 7 -18.68 -9.41 0.17
N SER A 8 -18.25 -10.41 0.94
CA SER A 8 -19.17 -11.22 1.73
C SER A 8 -19.70 -10.43 2.93
N MET A 9 -20.82 -10.86 3.51
CA MET A 9 -21.35 -10.24 4.74
C MET A 9 -20.33 -10.23 5.87
N LYS A 10 -19.57 -11.33 6.03
CA LYS A 10 -18.47 -11.41 7.01
C LYS A 10 -17.40 -10.36 6.77
N TRP A 11 -17.08 -10.05 5.50
CA TRP A 11 -16.10 -9.02 5.14
C TRP A 11 -16.58 -7.62 5.52
N PHE A 12 -17.84 -7.29 5.20
CA PHE A 12 -18.45 -6.01 5.56
C PHE A 12 -18.51 -5.80 7.07
N LEU A 13 -18.66 -6.87 7.85
CA LEU A 13 -18.63 -6.82 9.31
C LEU A 13 -17.20 -6.72 9.86
N ALA A 14 -16.24 -7.42 9.25
CA ALA A 14 -14.86 -7.49 9.74
C ALA A 14 -14.09 -6.19 9.48
N MET A 15 -14.18 -5.61 8.27
CA MET A 15 -13.33 -4.48 7.89
C MET A 15 -13.48 -3.27 8.83
N PRO A 16 -14.69 -2.76 9.15
CA PRO A 16 -14.83 -1.58 10.03
C PRO A 16 -14.51 -1.86 11.50
N ARG A 17 -14.46 -3.14 11.92
CA ARG A 17 -14.18 -3.57 13.31
C ARG A 17 -12.71 -3.95 13.53
N ALA A 18 -11.94 -4.16 12.47
CA ALA A 18 -10.55 -4.53 12.57
C ALA A 18 -9.74 -3.43 13.28
N LYS A 19 -8.82 -3.82 14.16
CA LYS A 19 -7.91 -2.87 14.84
C LYS A 19 -6.81 -2.36 13.91
N ALA A 20 -6.42 -3.14 12.91
CA ALA A 20 -5.38 -2.79 11.96
C ALA A 20 -5.75 -3.22 10.55
N TRP A 21 -5.48 -2.35 9.58
CA TRP A 21 -5.48 -2.64 8.15
C TRP A 21 -4.05 -2.59 7.63
N MET A 22 -3.58 -3.69 7.06
CA MET A 22 -2.28 -3.78 6.38
C MET A 22 -2.54 -4.04 4.90
N ILE A 23 -2.40 -3.00 4.08
CA ILE A 23 -2.82 -3.04 2.67
C ILE A 23 -1.71 -2.45 1.82
N ASN A 24 -1.50 -3.01 0.63
CA ASN A 24 -0.46 -2.59 -0.33
C ASN A 24 -1.03 -1.84 -1.55
N THR A 25 -2.34 -1.66 -1.58
CA THR A 25 -3.11 -0.99 -2.64
C THR A 25 -4.16 -0.08 -2.01
N ARG A 26 -4.89 0.66 -2.84
CA ARG A 26 -5.97 1.53 -2.37
C ARG A 26 -7.18 0.72 -1.94
N THR A 27 -7.89 1.21 -0.93
CA THR A 27 -9.22 0.70 -0.59
C THR A 27 -10.32 1.52 -1.29
N PRO A 28 -11.52 0.94 -1.51
CA PRO A 28 -12.64 1.72 -2.03
C PRO A 28 -12.99 2.90 -1.10
N ASP A 29 -13.39 4.02 -1.70
CA ASP A 29 -13.69 5.26 -0.97
C ASP A 29 -14.91 5.09 -0.03
N TRP A 30 -15.86 4.22 -0.39
CA TRP A 30 -17.04 3.92 0.43
C TRP A 30 -16.74 3.06 1.67
N LEU A 31 -15.56 2.45 1.74
CA LEU A 31 -15.20 1.60 2.88
C LEU A 31 -14.83 2.48 4.08
N TYR A 32 -15.68 2.56 5.09
CA TYR A 32 -15.39 3.37 6.26
C TYR A 32 -14.21 2.84 7.09
N LYS A 33 -13.20 3.70 7.33
CA LYS A 33 -12.13 3.45 8.32
C LYS A 33 -12.60 3.94 9.69
N SER A 34 -12.77 3.03 10.63
CA SER A 34 -13.05 3.40 12.02
C SER A 34 -11.88 4.20 12.63
N PRO A 35 -12.13 5.22 13.48
CA PRO A 35 -11.07 5.93 14.19
C PRO A 35 -10.21 5.05 15.09
N ARG A 36 -10.71 3.86 15.47
CA ARG A 36 -9.97 2.85 16.27
C ARG A 36 -9.10 1.92 15.41
N THR A 37 -9.17 2.07 14.09
CA THR A 37 -8.43 1.23 13.13
C THR A 37 -7.18 1.95 12.66
N THR A 38 -6.03 1.34 12.88
CA THR A 38 -4.76 1.79 12.32
C THR A 38 -4.60 1.28 10.88
N TYR A 39 -4.46 2.18 9.92
CA TYR A 39 -4.25 1.85 8.52
C TYR A 39 -2.78 2.05 8.13
N LEU A 40 -2.07 0.93 8.07
CA LEU A 40 -0.71 0.82 7.53
C LEU A 40 -0.77 0.52 6.02
N GLN A 41 -0.39 1.51 5.23
CA GLN A 41 -0.23 1.38 3.79
C GLN A 41 1.21 0.96 3.48
N THR A 42 1.41 -0.20 2.86
CA THR A 42 2.75 -0.63 2.44
C THR A 42 3.10 -0.21 1.03
N TRP A 43 2.12 0.23 0.23
CA TRP A 43 2.26 0.43 -1.21
C TRP A 43 2.95 -0.78 -1.89
N HIS A 44 3.50 -0.60 -3.08
CA HIS A 44 3.93 -1.73 -3.89
C HIS A 44 5.17 -1.48 -4.75
N GLY A 45 5.98 -0.45 -4.46
CA GLY A 45 7.24 -0.27 -5.17
C GLY A 45 7.83 1.13 -5.06
N THR A 46 9.12 1.22 -5.36
CA THR A 46 9.77 2.50 -5.67
C THR A 46 9.12 3.06 -6.94
N PRO A 47 8.60 4.29 -6.94
CA PRO A 47 7.98 4.86 -8.12
C PRO A 47 9.03 5.15 -9.19
N LEU A 48 8.76 4.72 -10.43
CA LEU A 48 9.50 5.16 -11.63
C LEU A 48 8.67 6.14 -12.47
N LYS A 49 7.36 5.89 -12.56
CA LYS A 49 6.40 6.77 -13.23
C LYS A 49 5.83 7.78 -12.23
N LYS A 50 5.39 8.93 -12.72
CA LYS A 50 4.60 9.89 -11.91
C LYS A 50 3.31 9.21 -11.44
N ILE A 51 2.95 9.44 -10.18
CA ILE A 51 1.82 8.79 -9.51
C ILE A 51 1.04 9.78 -8.66
N GLY A 52 -0.22 9.45 -8.35
CA GLY A 52 -1.07 10.28 -7.49
C GLY A 52 -1.18 11.70 -8.02
N LEU A 53 -0.86 12.67 -7.16
CA LEU A 53 -0.96 14.10 -7.47
C LEU A 53 0.06 14.58 -8.51
N ASP A 54 1.15 13.85 -8.73
CA ASP A 54 2.17 14.24 -9.71
C ASP A 54 1.72 13.98 -11.15
N ILE A 55 0.59 13.30 -11.37
CA ILE A 55 0.03 13.07 -12.71
C ILE A 55 -0.68 14.35 -13.16
N SER A 56 -0.12 15.00 -14.19
CA SER A 56 -0.63 16.27 -14.73
C SER A 56 -1.86 16.12 -15.63
N ASN A 57 -2.00 14.99 -16.33
CA ASN A 57 -3.12 14.76 -17.25
C ASN A 57 -3.61 13.31 -17.16
N VAL A 58 -4.75 13.11 -16.51
CA VAL A 58 -5.40 11.80 -16.38
C VAL A 58 -6.40 11.63 -17.53
N LYS A 59 -6.07 10.75 -18.49
CA LYS A 59 -6.92 10.41 -19.64
C LYS A 59 -7.71 9.10 -19.44
N MET A 60 -8.21 8.87 -18.24
CA MET A 60 -8.99 7.66 -17.92
C MET A 60 -10.48 7.90 -18.15
N LEU A 61 -11.16 6.95 -18.82
CA LEU A 61 -12.60 7.02 -19.01
C LEU A 61 -13.33 7.02 -17.65
N GLY A 62 -14.34 7.87 -17.51
CA GLY A 62 -15.17 7.97 -16.30
C GLY A 62 -14.58 8.84 -15.17
N THR A 63 -13.46 9.52 -15.40
CA THR A 63 -12.91 10.51 -14.46
C THR A 63 -12.12 11.61 -15.18
N ASN A 64 -11.73 12.65 -14.45
CA ASN A 64 -10.82 13.69 -14.92
C ASN A 64 -9.65 13.82 -13.93
N THR A 65 -8.63 14.62 -14.27
CA THR A 65 -7.46 14.82 -13.39
C THR A 65 -7.85 15.26 -11.99
N GLN A 66 -8.77 16.21 -11.86
CA GLN A 66 -9.18 16.76 -10.56
C GLN A 66 -9.84 15.67 -9.68
N ASN A 67 -10.85 14.98 -10.22
CA ASN A 67 -11.56 13.92 -9.51
C ASN A 67 -10.63 12.76 -9.12
N TYR A 68 -9.68 12.41 -10.00
CA TYR A 68 -8.66 11.42 -9.70
C TYR A 68 -7.77 11.84 -8.52
N GLN A 69 -7.26 13.08 -8.57
CA GLN A 69 -6.40 13.64 -7.53
C GLN A 69 -7.13 13.74 -6.19
N ASP A 70 -8.40 14.17 -6.19
CA ASP A 70 -9.22 14.27 -4.98
C ASP A 70 -9.53 12.89 -4.39
N GLY A 71 -9.77 11.87 -5.22
CA GLY A 71 -9.88 10.49 -4.77
C GLY A 71 -8.59 9.97 -4.13
N PHE A 72 -7.42 10.36 -4.66
CA PHE A 72 -6.12 10.03 -4.05
C PHE A 72 -5.92 10.74 -2.70
N LYS A 73 -6.31 12.01 -2.58
CA LYS A 73 -6.26 12.74 -1.30
C LYS A 73 -7.17 12.10 -0.26
N LYS A 74 -8.41 11.77 -0.63
CA LYS A 74 -9.36 11.09 0.27
C LYS A 74 -8.82 9.75 0.76
N GLU A 75 -8.18 8.97 -0.12
CA GLU A 75 -7.57 7.70 0.27
C GLU A 75 -6.37 7.90 1.20
N SER A 76 -5.43 8.77 0.83
CA SER A 76 -4.19 9.00 1.58
C SER A 76 -4.41 9.61 2.96
N GLN A 77 -5.43 10.46 3.12
CA GLN A 77 -5.83 11.00 4.42
C GLN A 77 -6.24 9.93 5.43
N ARG A 78 -6.67 8.74 4.96
CA ARG A 78 -7.00 7.61 5.83
C ARG A 78 -5.78 6.86 6.33
N TRP A 79 -4.62 7.02 5.71
CA TRP A 79 -3.41 6.32 6.11
C TRP A 79 -2.87 6.92 7.40
N ASP A 80 -2.65 6.04 8.39
CA ASP A 80 -1.96 6.41 9.62
C ASP A 80 -0.45 6.29 9.42
N TYR A 81 -0.02 5.28 8.64
CA TYR A 81 1.38 5.07 8.29
C TYR A 81 1.53 4.68 6.81
N LEU A 82 2.63 5.10 6.20
CA LEU A 82 3.04 4.74 4.84
C LEU A 82 4.47 4.21 4.83
N VAL A 83 4.68 2.98 4.36
CA VAL A 83 6.03 2.41 4.21
C VAL A 83 6.73 3.02 2.99
N SER A 84 7.99 3.44 3.20
CA SER A 84 8.88 3.90 2.15
C SER A 84 10.11 3.00 2.02
N PRO A 85 10.52 2.66 0.77
CA PRO A 85 11.69 1.83 0.55
C PRO A 85 13.04 2.58 0.60
N ASN A 86 13.05 3.92 0.54
CA ASN A 86 14.28 4.74 0.48
C ASN A 86 13.96 6.25 0.56
N PRO A 87 14.96 7.12 0.83
CA PRO A 87 14.78 8.58 0.87
C PRO A 87 14.18 9.17 -0.41
N TYR A 88 14.56 8.63 -1.57
CA TYR A 88 14.02 9.05 -2.87
C TYR A 88 12.50 8.88 -2.92
N SER A 89 12.00 7.71 -2.54
CA SER A 89 10.56 7.44 -2.50
C SER A 89 9.85 8.26 -1.43
N THR A 90 10.50 8.47 -0.27
CA THR A 90 9.98 9.33 0.80
C THR A 90 9.73 10.76 0.30
N SER A 91 10.65 11.33 -0.48
CA SER A 91 10.46 12.66 -1.06
C SER A 91 9.28 12.71 -2.04
N ILE A 92 9.13 11.69 -2.88
CA ILE A 92 8.03 11.60 -3.86
C ILE A 92 6.70 11.39 -3.14
N PHE A 93 6.61 10.48 -2.18
CA PHE A 93 5.37 10.16 -1.49
C PHE A 93 4.78 11.34 -0.72
N GLN A 94 5.62 12.23 -0.17
CA GLN A 94 5.14 13.45 0.48
C GLN A 94 4.32 14.33 -0.46
N HIS A 95 4.77 14.48 -1.71
CA HIS A 95 4.07 15.29 -2.72
C HIS A 95 2.97 14.50 -3.42
N ALA A 96 3.32 13.35 -4.00
CA ALA A 96 2.43 12.52 -4.82
C ALA A 96 1.20 12.01 -4.06
N PHE A 97 1.32 11.78 -2.75
CA PHE A 97 0.21 11.31 -1.93
C PHE A 97 -0.24 12.32 -0.88
N HIS A 98 0.36 13.51 -0.79
CA HIS A 98 0.01 14.51 0.22
C HIS A 98 0.07 13.95 1.67
N VAL A 99 1.12 13.17 1.95
CA VAL A 99 1.34 12.53 3.25
C VAL A 99 2.47 13.24 3.98
N SER A 100 2.27 13.59 5.24
CA SER A 100 3.29 14.24 6.06
C SER A 100 4.44 13.29 6.42
N ARG A 101 5.65 13.82 6.57
CA ARG A 101 6.87 13.03 6.78
C ARG A 101 6.80 12.11 8.01
N ASP A 102 6.13 12.54 9.07
CA ASP A 102 5.96 11.81 10.34
C ASP A 102 5.17 10.50 10.18
N LYS A 103 4.31 10.41 9.16
CA LYS A 103 3.57 9.20 8.83
C LYS A 103 4.37 8.22 7.97
N ILE A 104 5.50 8.65 7.41
CA ILE A 104 6.29 7.83 6.48
C ILE A 104 7.35 7.02 7.23
N LEU A 105 7.23 5.70 7.15
CA LEU A 105 8.13 4.73 7.75
C LEU A 105 9.16 4.27 6.70
N GLU A 106 10.37 4.83 6.78
CA GLU A 106 11.46 4.49 5.87
C GLU A 106 12.20 3.23 6.35
N THR A 107 11.56 2.08 6.15
CA THR A 107 12.03 0.78 6.69
C THR A 107 12.46 -0.21 5.62
N GLY A 108 12.24 0.10 4.33
CA GLY A 108 12.23 -0.95 3.30
C GLY A 108 10.89 -1.69 3.27
N TYR A 109 10.67 -2.49 2.21
CA TYR A 109 9.44 -3.26 2.07
C TYR A 109 9.55 -4.64 2.73
N PRO A 110 8.54 -5.09 3.51
CA PRO A 110 8.52 -6.43 4.11
C PRO A 110 8.67 -7.57 3.09
N ARG A 111 8.18 -7.39 1.86
CA ARG A 111 8.33 -8.40 0.80
C ARG A 111 9.78 -8.62 0.37
N ASN A 112 10.68 -7.66 0.66
CA ASN A 112 12.09 -7.73 0.31
C ASN A 112 12.93 -8.39 1.41
N ASP A 113 12.39 -8.67 2.59
CA ASP A 113 13.13 -9.26 3.73
C ASP A 113 13.86 -10.54 3.33
N LYS A 114 13.18 -11.40 2.55
CA LYS A 114 13.75 -12.65 2.05
C LYS A 114 14.93 -12.44 1.11
N LEU A 115 14.93 -11.36 0.33
CA LEU A 115 16.05 -11.03 -0.56
C LEU A 115 17.32 -10.68 0.21
N SER A 116 17.17 -10.13 1.41
CA SER A 116 18.28 -9.81 2.32
C SER A 116 18.65 -11.02 3.18
N HIS A 117 17.71 -11.53 3.97
CA HIS A 117 17.96 -12.53 5.01
C HIS A 117 18.21 -13.94 4.46
N LYS A 118 17.71 -14.26 3.25
CA LYS A 118 17.84 -15.60 2.63
C LYS A 118 18.77 -15.61 1.43
N ARG A 119 19.54 -14.54 1.19
CA ARG A 119 20.42 -14.40 0.03
C ARG A 119 21.39 -15.56 -0.16
N ASN A 120 21.97 -16.05 0.94
CA ASN A 120 22.99 -17.10 0.94
C ASN A 120 22.49 -18.42 1.56
N ASP A 121 21.18 -18.55 1.79
CA ASP A 121 20.57 -19.75 2.36
C ASP A 121 20.41 -20.80 1.26
N THR A 122 21.42 -21.68 1.14
CA THR A 122 21.52 -22.67 0.06
C THR A 122 20.39 -23.70 0.12
N GLU A 123 19.92 -24.07 1.31
CA GLU A 123 18.79 -24.98 1.49
C GLU A 123 17.48 -24.33 1.03
N TYR A 124 17.23 -23.07 1.43
CA TYR A 124 16.07 -22.31 0.97
C TYR A 124 16.05 -22.16 -0.56
N ILE A 125 17.20 -21.84 -1.16
CA ILE A 125 17.35 -21.71 -2.61
C ILE A 125 17.10 -23.05 -3.31
N LYS A 126 17.69 -24.15 -2.81
CA LYS A 126 17.47 -25.49 -3.35
C LYS A 126 16.00 -25.90 -3.27
N GLY A 127 15.34 -25.64 -2.15
CA GLY A 127 13.91 -25.91 -1.97
C GLY A 127 13.03 -25.15 -2.98
N ILE A 128 13.37 -23.90 -3.31
CA ILE A 128 12.68 -23.16 -4.39
C ILE A 128 12.90 -23.85 -5.74
N LYS A 129 14.15 -24.21 -6.09
CA LYS A 129 14.47 -24.85 -7.36
C LYS A 129 13.72 -26.18 -7.52
N THR A 130 13.71 -27.01 -6.49
CA THR A 130 13.00 -28.30 -6.51
C THR A 130 11.50 -28.16 -6.69
N ARG A 131 10.87 -27.12 -6.12
CA ARG A 131 9.42 -26.90 -6.27
C ARG A 131 9.01 -26.40 -7.67
N LEU A 132 9.94 -25.77 -8.39
CA LEU A 132 9.69 -25.16 -9.69
C LEU A 132 10.10 -26.05 -10.87
N ASN A 133 10.90 -27.09 -10.62
CA ASN A 133 11.16 -28.19 -11.55
C ASN A 133 10.04 -29.22 -11.46
#